data_AF-A0A2W0H8L4-F1
#
_entry.id   AF-A0A2W0H8L4-F1
#
_cell.length_a   1.000
_cell.length_b   1.000
_cell.length_c   1.000
_cell.angle_alpha   90.00
_cell.angle_beta   90.00
_cell.angle_gamma   90.00
#
_symmetry.space_group_name_H-M   'P 1'
#
loop_
_entity.id
_entity.type
_entity.pdbx_description
1 polymer ?
#
loop_
_entity_poly.entity_id
_entity_poly.type
_entity_poly.pdbx_seq_one_letter_code
_entity_poly.pdbx_strand_id
1 'polypeptide(L)'
;MKMRLWWLTGTAVLLVGSVIWWQMQSPLASGVYPVDGGGSQVLFAYEEDHSAAFSLPVTWVKSHPFEQVPVLNSALLFDENENLIASIEGETEIEVDDEGSWYERHARGFVPFRLNEQINAVEDGGRVSMPLNDDLSVKYETGELRWSLKETHSRFDLRDTYKMFIVFDEEGAEAGDWEMSGHIPFGGSADGPSDGYVFSLKGESGHVLEEVMMWLPGMEEDYMEKRVLAEWGDLSRYYGYGDGRPSFEGEQLNLPLELTGKELLLYFPVTEAIRDAIGDGRYHLMPVYKVLDEEGRTYYTGFGGGGGPEGAEQVILPEKEEE
;
A
#
# COMPACT_ATOMS: atom_id res chain seq x y z
N MET A 1 -45.96 -25.93 37.83
CA MET A 1 -45.89 -24.58 37.21
C MET A 1 -44.45 -24.08 37.06
N LYS A 2 -43.63 -24.05 38.12
CA LYS A 2 -42.22 -23.61 38.07
C LYS A 2 -41.37 -24.33 37.01
N MET A 3 -41.48 -25.66 36.88
CA MET A 3 -40.70 -26.44 35.92
C MET A 3 -40.96 -26.03 34.46
N ARG A 4 -42.22 -25.71 34.08
CA ARG A 4 -42.54 -25.25 32.72
C ARG A 4 -41.94 -23.87 32.42
N LEU A 5 -41.83 -23.00 33.43
CA LEU A 5 -41.20 -21.69 33.28
C LEU A 5 -39.70 -21.83 33.01
N TRP A 6 -39.00 -22.69 33.76
CA TRP A 6 -37.56 -22.95 33.55
C TRP A 6 -37.26 -23.54 32.17
N TRP A 7 -38.11 -24.45 31.68
CA TRP A 7 -37.98 -24.99 30.33
C TRP A 7 -38.22 -23.91 29.26
N LEU A 8 -39.26 -23.09 29.40
CA LEU A 8 -39.53 -21.98 28.47
C LEU A 8 -38.40 -20.96 28.46
N THR A 9 -37.88 -20.57 29.62
CA THR A 9 -36.74 -19.65 29.72
C THR A 9 -35.48 -20.26 29.12
N GLY A 10 -35.18 -21.54 29.40
CA GLY A 10 -34.03 -22.24 28.84
C GLY A 10 -34.10 -22.35 27.31
N THR A 11 -35.26 -22.71 26.76
CA THR A 11 -35.48 -22.76 25.31
C THR A 11 -35.40 -21.36 24.67
N ALA A 12 -35.95 -20.33 25.31
CA ALA A 12 -35.84 -18.96 24.82
C ALA A 12 -34.38 -18.47 24.81
N VAL A 13 -33.60 -18.77 25.85
CA VAL A 13 -32.16 -18.43 25.92
C VAL A 13 -31.38 -19.17 24.83
N LEU A 14 -31.67 -20.45 24.59
CA LEU A 14 -31.02 -21.22 23.52
C LEU A 14 -31.40 -20.70 22.12
N LEU A 15 -32.67 -20.37 21.88
CA LEU A 15 -33.13 -19.81 20.61
C LEU A 15 -32.52 -18.42 20.36
N VAL A 16 -32.59 -17.52 21.34
CA VAL A 16 -32.01 -16.18 21.24
C VAL A 16 -30.50 -16.27 21.08
N GLY A 17 -29.82 -17.14 21.84
CA GLY A 17 -28.40 -17.37 21.70
C GLY A 17 -28.00 -17.91 20.32
N SER A 18 -28.80 -18.82 19.75
CA SER A 18 -28.56 -19.37 18.41
C SER A 18 -28.81 -18.34 17.31
N VAL A 19 -29.83 -17.49 17.44
CA VAL A 19 -30.10 -16.40 16.50
C VAL A 19 -29.01 -15.34 16.55
N ILE A 20 -28.57 -14.95 17.76
CA ILE A 20 -27.44 -14.04 17.93
C ILE A 20 -26.17 -14.65 17.33
N TRP A 21 -25.88 -15.92 17.62
CA TRP A 21 -24.73 -16.64 17.06
C TRP A 21 -24.75 -16.68 15.52
N TRP A 22 -25.93 -16.96 14.93
CA TRP A 22 -26.08 -17.01 13.47
C TRP A 22 -25.94 -15.63 12.82
N GLN A 23 -26.49 -14.58 13.45
CA GLN A 23 -26.28 -13.19 13.04
C GLN A 23 -24.82 -12.72 13.25
N MET A 24 -24.04 -13.43 14.06
CA MET A 24 -22.61 -13.16 14.27
C MET A 24 -21.70 -13.77 13.19
N GLN A 25 -22.21 -14.55 12.22
CA GLN A 25 -21.40 -15.10 11.13
C GLN A 25 -21.22 -14.09 9.99
N SER A 26 -20.00 -13.97 9.46
CA SER A 26 -19.69 -13.11 8.30
C SER A 26 -20.30 -13.68 7.02
N PRO A 27 -20.83 -12.83 6.11
CA PRO A 27 -21.20 -13.28 4.76
C PRO A 27 -19.97 -13.65 3.92
N LEU A 28 -18.78 -13.13 4.27
CA LEU A 28 -17.51 -13.47 3.64
C LEU A 28 -16.86 -14.67 4.33
N ALA A 29 -16.20 -15.52 3.53
CA ALA A 29 -15.40 -16.61 4.07
C ALA A 29 -14.27 -16.05 4.95
N SER A 30 -14.13 -16.58 6.17
CA SER A 30 -13.00 -16.21 7.04
C SER A 30 -11.69 -16.53 6.33
N GLY A 31 -10.75 -15.60 6.45
CA GLY A 31 -9.49 -15.70 5.76
C GLY A 31 -8.69 -14.41 5.88
N VAL A 32 -7.49 -14.51 5.37
CA VAL A 32 -6.60 -13.37 5.16
C VAL A 32 -6.63 -13.16 3.65
N TYR A 33 -6.60 -11.91 3.21
CA TYR A 33 -6.65 -11.54 1.80
C TYR A 33 -5.66 -10.39 1.58
N PRO A 34 -4.81 -10.42 0.55
CA PRO A 34 -4.03 -9.24 0.18
C PRO A 34 -4.97 -8.09 -0.15
N VAL A 35 -4.54 -6.87 0.13
CA VAL A 35 -5.31 -5.68 -0.26
C VAL A 35 -5.19 -5.49 -1.78
N ASP A 36 -6.29 -5.23 -2.45
CA ASP A 36 -6.26 -4.82 -3.86
C ASP A 36 -5.95 -3.32 -3.94
N GLY A 37 -5.28 -2.86 -5.01
CA GLY A 37 -5.04 -1.42 -5.20
C GLY A 37 -3.77 -0.84 -4.54
N GLY A 38 -2.79 -1.68 -4.16
CA GLY A 38 -1.66 -1.28 -3.33
C GLY A 38 -0.70 -0.24 -3.93
N GLY A 39 -0.52 -0.21 -5.25
CA GLY A 39 0.33 0.77 -5.93
C GLY A 39 1.83 0.54 -5.71
N SER A 40 2.61 1.63 -5.82
CA SER A 40 4.05 1.60 -5.62
C SER A 40 4.46 1.72 -4.16
N GLN A 41 5.46 0.95 -3.74
CA GLN A 41 6.21 1.17 -2.50
C GLN A 41 7.68 1.43 -2.84
N VAL A 42 8.28 2.39 -2.14
CA VAL A 42 9.71 2.72 -2.29
C VAL A 42 10.44 2.20 -1.07
N LEU A 43 11.39 1.30 -1.30
CA LEU A 43 12.15 0.61 -0.26
C LEU A 43 13.61 1.07 -0.32
N PHE A 44 14.16 1.44 0.82
CA PHE A 44 15.56 1.85 0.95
C PHE A 44 16.39 0.64 1.37
N ALA A 45 17.50 0.41 0.69
CA ALA A 45 18.47 -0.65 0.98
C ALA A 45 19.89 -0.11 0.85
N TYR A 46 20.85 -0.69 1.58
CA TYR A 46 22.27 -0.37 1.36
C TYR A 46 22.77 -1.03 0.08
N GLU A 47 23.79 -0.49 -0.58
CA GLU A 47 24.37 -1.11 -1.80
C GLU A 47 24.84 -2.56 -1.60
N GLU A 48 25.27 -2.88 -0.39
CA GLU A 48 25.71 -4.21 0.02
C GLU A 48 24.56 -5.15 0.43
N ASP A 49 23.34 -4.64 0.53
CA ASP A 49 22.19 -5.45 0.91
C ASP A 49 21.73 -6.33 -0.25
N HIS A 50 21.64 -7.63 0.02
CA HIS A 50 21.08 -8.60 -0.91
C HIS A 50 19.56 -8.75 -0.74
N SER A 51 18.94 -8.11 0.26
CA SER A 51 17.50 -8.18 0.50
C SER A 51 16.93 -6.88 1.04
N ALA A 52 15.65 -6.62 0.75
CA ALA A 52 14.93 -5.44 1.24
C ALA A 52 13.66 -5.85 2.00
N ALA A 53 13.39 -5.23 3.14
CA ALA A 53 12.17 -5.47 3.90
C ALA A 53 10.96 -4.91 3.16
N PHE A 54 9.88 -5.70 3.09
CA PHE A 54 8.62 -5.34 2.44
C PHE A 54 7.45 -5.86 3.27
N SER A 55 6.45 -5.02 3.53
CA SER A 55 5.26 -5.43 4.27
C SER A 55 4.08 -5.48 3.31
N LEU A 56 3.56 -6.68 3.05
CA LEU A 56 2.38 -6.85 2.20
C LEU A 56 1.13 -6.50 3.01
N PRO A 57 0.36 -5.46 2.63
CA PRO A 57 -0.89 -5.16 3.31
C PRO A 57 -1.93 -6.25 3.04
N VAL A 58 -2.60 -6.66 4.11
CA VAL A 58 -3.65 -7.66 4.09
C VAL A 58 -4.86 -7.20 4.89
N THR A 59 -6.00 -7.81 4.60
CA THR A 59 -7.16 -7.76 5.47
C THR A 59 -7.52 -9.15 5.95
N TRP A 60 -7.68 -9.23 7.26
CA TRP A 60 -8.17 -10.40 7.94
C TRP A 60 -9.67 -10.26 8.15
N VAL A 61 -10.41 -11.14 7.47
CA VAL A 61 -11.85 -11.28 7.62
C VAL A 61 -12.14 -12.36 8.66
N LYS A 62 -12.68 -11.94 9.80
CA LYS A 62 -13.04 -12.79 10.93
C LYS A 62 -14.39 -13.46 10.67
N SER A 63 -14.46 -14.78 10.83
CA SER A 63 -15.76 -15.50 10.88
C SER A 63 -16.55 -15.12 12.14
N HIS A 64 -15.81 -14.87 13.22
CA HIS A 64 -16.32 -14.53 14.54
C HIS A 64 -15.47 -13.44 15.17
N PRO A 65 -16.05 -12.53 15.97
CA PRO A 65 -15.27 -11.38 16.45
C PRO A 65 -14.15 -11.72 17.45
N PHE A 66 -14.16 -12.93 18.03
CA PHE A 66 -13.15 -13.43 18.97
C PHE A 66 -12.17 -14.42 18.33
N GLU A 67 -12.14 -14.50 17.01
CA GLU A 67 -11.15 -15.30 16.29
C GLU A 67 -9.74 -14.76 16.62
N GLN A 68 -8.77 -15.66 16.82
CA GLN A 68 -7.37 -15.25 17.05
C GLN A 68 -6.72 -14.88 15.72
N VAL A 69 -5.72 -14.01 15.78
CA VAL A 69 -4.94 -13.61 14.60
C VAL A 69 -4.41 -14.88 13.90
N PRO A 70 -4.67 -15.03 12.60
CA PRO A 70 -4.23 -16.21 11.87
C PRO A 70 -2.71 -16.28 11.75
N VAL A 71 -2.19 -17.51 11.79
CA VAL A 71 -0.80 -17.84 11.51
C VAL A 71 -0.74 -18.47 10.12
N LEU A 72 0.10 -17.91 9.26
CA LEU A 72 0.43 -18.48 7.95
C LEU A 72 1.51 -19.54 8.14
N ASN A 73 1.34 -20.72 7.53
CA ASN A 73 2.33 -21.79 7.55
C ASN A 73 3.39 -21.64 6.44
N SER A 74 3.04 -20.93 5.38
CA SER A 74 3.95 -20.55 4.31
C SER A 74 3.37 -19.37 3.52
N ALA A 75 4.25 -18.57 2.93
CA ALA A 75 3.89 -17.50 2.01
C ALA A 75 4.98 -17.35 0.95
N LEU A 76 4.60 -17.43 -0.33
CA LEU A 76 5.47 -17.37 -1.49
C LEU A 76 4.99 -16.25 -2.39
N LEU A 77 5.86 -15.29 -2.66
CA LEU A 77 5.58 -14.15 -3.54
C LEU A 77 6.36 -14.32 -4.84
N PHE A 78 5.64 -14.25 -5.95
CA PHE A 78 6.18 -14.35 -7.30
C PHE A 78 6.04 -13.02 -8.05
N ASP A 79 6.98 -12.75 -8.94
CA ASP A 79 6.88 -11.65 -9.90
C ASP A 79 5.96 -11.98 -11.08
N GLU A 80 5.74 -11.00 -11.96
CA GLU A 80 4.96 -11.15 -13.19
C GLU A 80 5.49 -12.24 -14.15
N ASN A 81 6.77 -12.59 -14.04
CA ASN A 81 7.47 -13.58 -14.86
C ASN A 81 7.50 -14.98 -14.21
N GLU A 82 6.74 -15.18 -13.13
CA GLU A 82 6.68 -16.42 -12.33
C GLU A 82 7.98 -16.76 -11.58
N ASN A 83 8.91 -15.81 -11.42
CA ASN A 83 10.08 -15.99 -10.56
C ASN A 83 9.72 -15.77 -9.10
N LEU A 84 10.28 -16.58 -8.20
CA LEU A 84 10.13 -16.40 -6.77
C LEU A 84 10.95 -15.18 -6.32
N ILE A 85 10.30 -14.21 -5.67
CA ILE A 85 10.96 -12.98 -5.21
C ILE A 85 10.96 -12.83 -3.69
N ALA A 86 10.12 -13.57 -2.96
CA ALA A 86 10.21 -13.70 -1.52
C ALA A 86 9.53 -15.00 -1.05
N SER A 87 10.07 -15.64 -0.02
CA SER A 87 9.51 -16.88 0.53
C SER A 87 9.64 -16.94 2.04
N ILE A 88 8.57 -17.39 2.68
CA ILE A 88 8.50 -17.71 4.10
C ILE A 88 7.97 -19.14 4.20
N GLU A 89 8.79 -20.07 4.67
CA GLU A 89 8.41 -21.42 5.03
C GLU A 89 8.43 -21.54 6.56
N GLY A 90 7.28 -21.82 7.15
CA GLY A 90 7.09 -21.88 8.59
C GLY A 90 6.05 -20.88 9.10
N GLU A 91 5.75 -20.99 10.39
CA GLU A 91 4.73 -20.15 11.04
C GLU A 91 5.14 -18.67 11.04
N THR A 92 4.33 -17.83 10.42
CA THR A 92 4.42 -16.37 10.51
C THR A 92 3.07 -15.78 10.90
N GLU A 93 3.08 -14.97 11.95
CA GLU A 93 1.91 -14.21 12.38
C GLU A 93 1.70 -13.00 11.46
N ILE A 94 0.44 -12.62 11.29
CA ILE A 94 0.07 -11.36 10.64
C ILE A 94 0.18 -10.25 11.68
N GLU A 95 0.84 -9.17 11.32
CA GLU A 95 0.96 -7.99 12.18
C GLU A 95 -0.30 -7.15 12.00
N VAL A 96 -1.19 -7.16 13.00
CA VAL A 96 -2.46 -6.42 12.96
C VAL A 96 -2.27 -5.03 13.56
N ASP A 97 -2.55 -3.98 12.78
CA ASP A 97 -2.37 -2.58 13.21
C ASP A 97 -3.33 -2.17 14.33
N ASP A 98 -4.58 -2.56 14.18
CA ASP A 98 -5.66 -2.34 15.14
C ASP A 98 -6.61 -3.54 15.06
N GLU A 99 -6.77 -4.26 16.17
CA GLU A 99 -7.76 -5.34 16.25
C GLU A 99 -9.20 -4.81 16.13
N GLY A 100 -9.36 -3.49 16.25
CA GLY A 100 -10.62 -2.76 16.19
C GLY A 100 -11.44 -2.96 17.44
N SER A 101 -12.69 -2.49 17.39
CA SER A 101 -13.67 -2.87 18.41
C SER A 101 -13.95 -4.38 18.37
N TRP A 102 -14.31 -4.97 19.51
CA TRP A 102 -14.59 -6.40 19.63
C TRP A 102 -15.65 -6.96 18.66
N TYR A 103 -16.41 -6.13 17.95
CA TYR A 103 -17.45 -6.53 16.99
C TYR A 103 -17.03 -6.33 15.52
N GLU A 104 -15.88 -5.71 15.27
CA GLU A 104 -15.35 -5.50 13.93
C GLU A 104 -14.85 -6.81 13.36
N ARG A 105 -15.23 -7.06 12.11
CA ARG A 105 -14.95 -8.33 11.43
C ARG A 105 -13.83 -8.23 10.43
N HIS A 106 -13.42 -7.03 10.06
CA HIS A 106 -12.32 -6.78 9.16
C HIS A 106 -11.24 -6.10 9.97
N ALA A 107 -10.09 -6.75 10.09
CA ALA A 107 -8.90 -6.16 10.71
C ALA A 107 -7.86 -5.96 9.63
N ARG A 108 -7.20 -4.80 9.65
CA ARG A 108 -6.06 -4.53 8.77
C ARG A 108 -4.81 -5.14 9.38
N GLY A 109 -3.91 -5.61 8.54
CA GLY A 109 -2.60 -6.02 8.99
C GLY A 109 -1.62 -6.12 7.85
N PHE A 110 -0.46 -6.67 8.18
CA PHE A 110 0.64 -6.83 7.25
C PHE A 110 1.26 -8.22 7.39
N VAL A 111 1.73 -8.74 6.26
CA VAL A 111 2.60 -9.92 6.22
C VAL A 111 4.01 -9.44 5.91
N PRO A 112 4.97 -9.61 6.84
CA PRO A 112 6.34 -9.16 6.63
C PRO A 112 7.07 -10.12 5.68
N PHE A 113 7.52 -9.62 4.54
CA PHE A 113 8.40 -10.28 3.60
C PHE A 113 9.78 -9.61 3.57
N ARG A 114 10.76 -10.33 3.02
CA ARG A 114 12.03 -9.76 2.58
C ARG A 114 12.22 -10.12 1.12
N LEU A 115 12.32 -9.11 0.26
CA LEU A 115 12.54 -9.27 -1.17
C LEU A 115 13.94 -9.87 -1.41
N ASN A 116 14.04 -10.72 -2.42
CA ASN A 116 15.21 -11.55 -2.74
C ASN A 116 15.66 -12.47 -1.60
N GLU A 117 14.74 -12.91 -0.73
CA GLU A 117 15.07 -13.76 0.42
C GLU A 117 14.10 -14.94 0.58
N GLN A 118 14.66 -16.09 0.94
CA GLN A 118 13.93 -17.26 1.42
C GLN A 118 14.22 -17.46 2.91
N ILE A 119 13.16 -17.44 3.72
CA ILE A 119 13.18 -17.70 5.15
C ILE A 119 12.60 -19.08 5.41
N ASN A 120 13.38 -19.99 5.98
CA ASN A 120 12.96 -21.34 6.33
C ASN A 120 12.99 -21.55 7.85
N ALA A 121 11.93 -22.15 8.40
CA ALA A 121 11.89 -22.61 9.77
C ALA A 121 12.81 -23.83 9.97
N VAL A 122 13.47 -23.89 11.13
CA VAL A 122 14.34 -24.99 11.55
C VAL A 122 13.68 -25.75 12.71
N GLU A 123 13.99 -27.04 12.84
CA GLU A 123 13.38 -27.97 13.82
C GLU A 123 13.43 -27.48 15.29
N ASP A 124 14.35 -26.57 15.65
CA ASP A 124 14.50 -26.01 17.00
C ASP A 124 13.84 -24.63 17.20
N GLY A 125 12.94 -24.21 16.29
CA GLY A 125 12.24 -22.92 16.35
C GLY A 125 13.06 -21.72 15.87
N GLY A 126 14.26 -21.97 15.31
CA GLY A 126 15.05 -20.96 14.62
C GLY A 126 14.54 -20.69 13.20
N ARG A 127 14.96 -19.56 12.64
CA ARG A 127 14.76 -19.24 11.21
C ARG A 127 16.12 -19.08 10.55
N VAL A 128 16.27 -19.66 9.36
CA VAL A 128 17.44 -19.45 8.49
C VAL A 128 16.96 -18.68 7.29
N SER A 129 17.67 -17.60 6.97
CA SER A 129 17.46 -16.86 5.74
C SER A 129 18.57 -17.11 4.73
N MET A 130 18.19 -17.15 3.46
CA MET A 130 19.10 -17.30 2.33
C MET A 130 18.68 -16.35 1.22
N PRO A 131 19.61 -15.63 0.58
CA PRO A 131 19.29 -14.84 -0.60
C PRO A 131 18.87 -15.76 -1.75
N LEU A 132 17.89 -15.33 -2.55
CA LEU A 132 17.43 -16.06 -3.73
C LEU A 132 18.38 -15.84 -4.92
N ASN A 133 18.95 -14.66 -5.03
CA ASN A 133 19.95 -14.27 -6.04
C ASN A 133 21.09 -13.48 -5.38
N ASP A 134 22.23 -13.41 -6.08
CA ASP A 134 23.41 -12.67 -5.61
C ASP A 134 23.15 -11.16 -5.50
N ASP A 135 22.24 -10.60 -6.29
CA ASP A 135 21.97 -9.16 -6.31
C ASP A 135 20.49 -8.85 -6.10
N LEU A 136 20.19 -7.72 -5.46
CA LEU A 136 18.84 -7.18 -5.31
C LEU A 136 18.46 -6.36 -6.56
N SER A 137 17.32 -6.68 -7.17
CA SER A 137 16.82 -5.90 -8.32
C SER A 137 16.31 -4.52 -7.90
N VAL A 138 16.50 -3.52 -8.76
CA VAL A 138 16.00 -2.14 -8.54
C VAL A 138 14.48 -2.01 -8.57
N LYS A 139 13.78 -3.00 -9.13
CA LYS A 139 12.32 -2.98 -9.31
C LYS A 139 11.77 -4.40 -9.25
N TYR A 140 10.63 -4.54 -8.58
CA TYR A 140 9.83 -5.76 -8.56
C TYR A 140 8.38 -5.45 -8.90
N GLU A 141 7.80 -6.22 -9.81
CA GLU A 141 6.37 -6.17 -10.13
C GLU A 141 5.74 -7.48 -9.67
N THR A 142 4.73 -7.42 -8.81
CA THR A 142 4.12 -8.64 -8.28
C THR A 142 3.27 -9.34 -9.34
N GLY A 143 3.32 -10.67 -9.35
CA GLY A 143 2.47 -11.50 -10.20
C GLY A 143 1.51 -12.35 -9.39
N GLU A 144 2.01 -13.02 -8.34
CA GLU A 144 1.20 -13.99 -7.61
C GLU A 144 1.64 -14.16 -6.16
N LEU A 145 0.65 -14.30 -5.28
CA LEU A 145 0.87 -14.76 -3.91
C LEU A 145 0.29 -16.16 -3.74
N ARG A 146 1.09 -17.07 -3.21
CA ARG A 146 0.62 -18.36 -2.68
C ARG A 146 0.87 -18.40 -1.20
N TRP A 147 -0.14 -18.69 -0.40
CA TRP A 147 0.08 -18.97 1.01
C TRP A 147 -0.68 -20.19 1.48
N SER A 148 -0.30 -20.68 2.64
CA SER A 148 -1.02 -21.74 3.33
C SER A 148 -1.41 -21.28 4.73
N LEU A 149 -2.69 -21.39 5.05
CA LEU A 149 -3.25 -21.11 6.35
C LEU A 149 -3.92 -22.39 6.86
N LYS A 150 -3.34 -23.01 7.89
CA LYS A 150 -3.70 -24.36 8.34
C LYS A 150 -3.54 -25.35 7.17
N GLU A 151 -4.60 -26.08 6.81
CA GLU A 151 -4.61 -27.01 5.68
C GLU A 151 -5.08 -26.38 4.36
N THR A 152 -5.44 -25.09 4.39
CA THR A 152 -5.98 -24.39 3.22
C THR A 152 -4.86 -23.69 2.47
N HIS A 153 -4.78 -23.94 1.16
CA HIS A 153 -3.85 -23.28 0.27
C HIS A 153 -4.64 -22.29 -0.58
N SER A 154 -4.20 -21.04 -0.61
CA SER A 154 -4.81 -20.00 -1.41
C SER A 154 -3.81 -19.43 -2.39
N ARG A 155 -4.32 -19.00 -3.53
CA ARG A 155 -3.58 -18.36 -4.62
C ARG A 155 -4.29 -17.05 -4.93
N PHE A 156 -3.54 -15.96 -4.98
CA PHE A 156 -4.04 -14.63 -5.35
C PHE A 156 -3.26 -14.14 -6.54
N ASP A 157 -3.98 -13.67 -7.55
CA ASP A 157 -3.39 -12.92 -8.65
C ASP A 157 -3.09 -11.52 -8.13
N LEU A 158 -1.82 -11.12 -8.17
CA LEU A 158 -1.34 -9.80 -7.73
C LEU A 158 -0.81 -8.98 -8.90
N ARG A 159 -1.00 -9.44 -10.14
CA ARG A 159 -0.62 -8.67 -11.33
C ARG A 159 -1.26 -7.29 -11.27
N ASP A 160 -0.47 -6.29 -11.63
CA ASP A 160 -0.90 -4.89 -11.61
C ASP A 160 -1.48 -4.45 -10.26
N THR A 161 -1.02 -5.02 -9.14
CA THR A 161 -1.46 -4.62 -7.80
C THR A 161 -0.36 -3.89 -7.02
N TYR A 162 0.87 -4.41 -7.04
CA TYR A 162 2.00 -3.84 -6.31
C TYR A 162 3.23 -3.69 -7.20
N LYS A 163 3.91 -2.55 -7.05
CA LYS A 163 5.26 -2.34 -7.60
C LYS A 163 6.19 -1.90 -6.48
N MET A 164 7.36 -2.51 -6.37
CA MET A 164 8.37 -2.12 -5.38
C MET A 164 9.56 -1.53 -6.11
N PHE A 165 9.96 -0.32 -5.74
CA PHE A 165 11.17 0.34 -6.22
C PHE A 165 12.22 0.27 -5.12
N ILE A 166 13.40 -0.23 -5.45
CA ILE A 166 14.54 -0.25 -4.54
C ILE A 166 15.41 0.97 -4.82
N VAL A 167 15.60 1.78 -3.79
CA VAL A 167 16.55 2.87 -3.77
C VAL A 167 17.75 2.41 -2.96
N PHE A 168 18.89 2.30 -3.63
CA PHE A 168 20.16 2.03 -2.98
C PHE A 168 20.70 3.32 -2.37
N ASP A 169 20.84 3.35 -1.05
CA ASP A 169 21.46 4.43 -0.30
C ASP A 169 22.97 4.14 -0.22
N GLU A 170 23.76 4.83 -1.04
CA GLU A 170 25.19 4.97 -0.82
C GLU A 170 25.37 5.82 0.43
N GLU A 171 25.82 5.24 1.57
CA GLU A 171 26.08 5.92 2.86
C GLU A 171 25.91 7.46 2.84
N GLY A 172 24.67 7.94 2.98
CA GLY A 172 24.40 9.38 3.02
C GLY A 172 23.65 9.95 1.82
N ALA A 173 22.56 9.32 1.37
CA ALA A 173 21.43 10.05 0.81
C ALA A 173 20.92 11.06 1.85
N GLU A 174 21.63 12.18 1.99
CA GLU A 174 21.23 13.28 2.84
C GLU A 174 19.81 13.69 2.41
N ALA A 175 18.90 13.82 3.37
CA ALA A 175 17.60 14.45 3.12
C ALA A 175 17.89 15.85 2.54
N GLY A 176 17.75 16.00 1.22
CA GLY A 176 18.11 17.24 0.56
C GLY A 176 17.17 18.37 0.93
N ASP A 177 17.59 19.60 0.63
CA ASP A 177 16.88 20.84 0.99
C ASP A 177 15.52 21.03 0.31
N TRP A 178 15.11 20.09 -0.54
CA TRP A 178 13.78 20.10 -1.13
C TRP A 178 12.78 19.42 -0.21
N GLU A 179 11.86 20.21 0.33
CA GLU A 179 10.74 19.76 1.15
C GLU A 179 9.52 19.51 0.25
N MET A 180 8.91 18.33 0.39
CA MET A 180 7.57 18.08 -0.14
C MET A 180 6.52 18.42 0.91
N SER A 181 5.55 19.27 0.57
CA SER A 181 4.44 19.61 1.46
C SER A 181 3.09 19.10 0.93
N GLY A 182 2.50 18.17 1.69
CA GLY A 182 1.09 17.74 1.64
C GLY A 182 0.55 17.22 0.30
N HIS A 183 -0.66 16.68 0.33
CA HIS A 183 -1.49 16.50 -0.85
C HIS A 183 -2.85 17.16 -0.62
N ILE A 184 -3.38 17.86 -1.63
CA ILE A 184 -4.75 18.37 -1.63
C ILE A 184 -5.54 17.64 -2.71
N PRO A 185 -6.71 17.06 -2.38
CA PRO A 185 -7.59 16.50 -3.39
C PRO A 185 -8.08 17.63 -4.31
N PHE A 186 -7.93 17.43 -5.61
CA PHE A 186 -8.24 18.38 -6.65
C PHE A 186 -9.54 17.99 -7.34
N GLY A 187 -10.52 18.89 -7.36
CA GLY A 187 -11.84 18.57 -7.93
C GLY A 187 -12.60 17.51 -7.13
N GLY A 188 -13.93 17.52 -7.25
CA GLY A 188 -14.83 16.64 -6.50
C GLY A 188 -15.72 17.39 -5.49
N SER A 189 -16.86 16.79 -5.16
CA SER A 189 -17.64 17.20 -3.98
C SER A 189 -16.91 16.78 -2.71
N ALA A 190 -17.20 17.41 -1.56
CA ALA A 190 -16.62 17.04 -0.26
C ALA A 190 -16.70 15.53 0.06
N ASP A 191 -17.66 14.82 -0.53
CA ASP A 191 -17.90 13.38 -0.37
C ASP A 191 -17.70 12.56 -1.67
N GLY A 192 -17.13 13.14 -2.73
CA GLY A 192 -16.97 12.49 -4.05
C GLY A 192 -15.52 12.10 -4.36
N PRO A 193 -15.28 11.24 -5.36
CA PRO A 193 -13.93 10.88 -5.79
C PRO A 193 -13.20 12.12 -6.32
N SER A 194 -11.93 12.26 -5.96
CA SER A 194 -11.09 13.37 -6.42
C SER A 194 -10.70 13.19 -7.89
N ASP A 195 -10.59 14.29 -8.64
CA ASP A 195 -10.11 14.28 -10.02
C ASP A 195 -8.57 14.24 -10.10
N GLY A 196 -7.88 14.37 -8.98
CA GLY A 196 -6.43 14.23 -8.88
C GLY A 196 -5.88 14.85 -7.61
N TYR A 197 -4.57 14.96 -7.52
CA TYR A 197 -3.92 15.50 -6.32
C TYR A 197 -2.88 16.52 -6.71
N VAL A 198 -2.83 17.61 -5.94
CA VAL A 198 -1.75 18.58 -6.05
C VAL A 198 -0.75 18.32 -4.93
N PHE A 199 0.53 18.33 -5.28
CA PHE A 199 1.67 18.32 -4.36
C PHE A 199 2.48 19.59 -4.56
N SER A 200 3.15 20.01 -3.50
CA SER A 200 4.11 21.11 -3.58
C SER A 200 5.51 20.61 -3.26
N LEU A 201 6.46 21.03 -4.08
CA LEU A 201 7.89 20.83 -3.91
C LEU A 201 8.53 22.20 -3.70
N LYS A 202 9.35 22.33 -2.66
CA LYS A 202 10.02 23.58 -2.35
C LYS A 202 11.48 23.34 -2.01
N GLY A 203 12.41 24.08 -2.60
CA GLY A 203 13.82 23.99 -2.27
C GLY A 203 14.70 24.97 -3.04
N GLU A 204 15.99 24.63 -3.17
CA GLU A 204 16.99 25.47 -3.84
C GLU A 204 16.92 25.37 -5.37
N SER A 205 17.03 26.52 -6.03
CA SER A 205 17.10 26.60 -7.49
C SER A 205 18.42 26.06 -8.01
N GLY A 206 18.43 25.47 -9.21
CA GLY A 206 19.64 24.94 -9.86
C GLY A 206 19.76 23.41 -9.77
N HIS A 207 18.90 22.77 -8.98
CA HIS A 207 18.76 21.32 -8.91
C HIS A 207 17.98 20.76 -10.12
N VAL A 208 18.06 19.44 -10.33
CA VAL A 208 17.34 18.75 -11.41
C VAL A 208 16.46 17.66 -10.81
N LEU A 209 15.14 17.74 -11.04
CA LEU A 209 14.22 16.63 -10.77
C LEU A 209 14.40 15.58 -11.87
N GLU A 210 15.01 14.44 -11.55
CA GLU A 210 15.30 13.37 -12.50
C GLU A 210 14.12 12.42 -12.70
N GLU A 211 13.48 12.02 -11.61
CA GLU A 211 12.47 10.96 -11.61
C GLU A 211 11.39 11.20 -10.54
N VAL A 212 10.15 10.82 -10.86
CA VAL A 212 9.04 10.72 -9.91
C VAL A 212 8.67 9.25 -9.76
N MET A 213 9.08 8.64 -8.65
CA MET A 213 8.76 7.26 -8.29
C MET A 213 7.38 7.20 -7.66
N MET A 214 6.38 6.92 -8.50
CA MET A 214 5.00 6.71 -8.09
C MET A 214 4.29 5.86 -9.13
N TRP A 215 3.49 4.90 -8.67
CA TRP A 215 2.64 4.12 -9.54
C TRP A 215 1.37 3.68 -8.78
N LEU A 216 0.27 3.57 -9.52
CA LEU A 216 -1.02 3.06 -9.09
C LEU A 216 -1.54 2.10 -10.16
N PRO A 217 -2.38 1.11 -9.78
CA PRO A 217 -3.08 0.30 -10.76
C PRO A 217 -3.84 1.16 -11.77
N GLY A 218 -3.75 0.80 -13.06
CA GLY A 218 -4.33 1.56 -14.16
C GLY A 218 -3.49 2.74 -14.67
N MET A 219 -2.33 3.05 -14.05
CA MET A 219 -1.38 4.01 -14.62
C MET A 219 -0.65 3.44 -15.84
N GLU A 220 -0.61 4.22 -16.93
CA GLU A 220 0.20 3.93 -18.12
C GLU A 220 1.70 4.15 -17.84
N GLU A 221 2.58 3.44 -18.58
CA GLU A 221 4.04 3.52 -18.37
C GLU A 221 4.59 4.95 -18.53
N ASP A 222 4.00 5.74 -19.42
CA ASP A 222 4.38 7.14 -19.70
C ASP A 222 3.42 8.15 -19.05
N TYR A 223 2.80 7.76 -17.93
CA TYR A 223 1.86 8.61 -17.21
C TYR A 223 2.51 9.92 -16.74
N MET A 224 3.75 9.87 -16.25
CA MET A 224 4.44 11.06 -15.73
C MET A 224 4.62 12.10 -16.83
N GLU A 225 5.07 11.66 -18.00
CA GLU A 225 5.27 12.54 -19.13
C GLU A 225 3.95 13.00 -19.71
N LYS A 226 2.94 12.14 -19.89
CA LYS A 226 1.70 12.49 -20.59
C LYS A 226 0.66 13.24 -19.77
N ARG A 227 0.63 13.02 -18.46
CA ARG A 227 -0.52 13.38 -17.63
C ARG A 227 -0.20 14.38 -16.54
N VAL A 228 0.98 14.29 -15.94
CA VAL A 228 1.33 15.17 -14.81
C VAL A 228 1.56 16.59 -15.32
N LEU A 229 0.94 17.54 -14.64
CA LEU A 229 1.10 18.96 -14.93
C LEU A 229 1.96 19.62 -13.85
N ALA A 230 2.76 20.59 -14.26
CA ALA A 230 3.67 21.34 -13.42
C ALA A 230 3.41 22.84 -13.56
N GLU A 231 3.40 23.56 -12.45
CA GLU A 231 3.23 25.01 -12.40
C GLU A 231 4.23 25.63 -11.42
N TRP A 232 4.96 26.65 -11.86
CA TRP A 232 5.81 27.46 -10.99
C TRP A 232 4.95 28.50 -10.25
N GLY A 233 4.98 28.52 -8.91
CA GLY A 233 4.13 29.44 -8.15
C GLY A 233 4.29 29.39 -6.63
N ASP A 234 3.69 30.37 -5.96
CA ASP A 234 3.64 30.50 -4.50
C ASP A 234 2.71 29.44 -3.88
N LEU A 235 3.15 28.82 -2.77
CA LEU A 235 2.36 27.93 -1.91
C LEU A 235 0.97 28.49 -1.51
N SER A 236 0.75 29.80 -1.54
CA SER A 236 -0.60 30.35 -1.33
C SER A 236 -1.62 29.85 -2.37
N ARG A 237 -1.19 29.49 -3.59
CA ARG A 237 -2.04 28.87 -4.63
C ARG A 237 -2.42 27.43 -4.30
N TYR A 238 -1.51 26.69 -3.65
CA TYR A 238 -1.74 25.30 -3.25
C TYR A 238 -3.02 25.17 -2.42
N TYR A 239 -3.20 26.04 -1.41
CA TYR A 239 -4.42 26.06 -0.59
C TYR A 239 -5.68 26.45 -1.35
N GLY A 240 -5.55 27.30 -2.39
CA GLY A 240 -6.68 27.70 -3.23
C GLY A 240 -7.34 26.53 -3.97
N TYR A 241 -6.57 25.48 -4.29
CA TYR A 241 -7.09 24.30 -4.99
C TYR A 241 -8.05 23.45 -4.13
N GLY A 242 -7.96 23.53 -2.81
CA GLY A 242 -8.88 22.82 -1.90
C GLY A 242 -10.27 23.46 -1.79
N ASP A 243 -10.43 24.73 -2.18
CA ASP A 243 -11.67 25.50 -2.04
C ASP A 243 -12.62 25.38 -3.26
N GLY A 244 -12.35 24.45 -4.19
CA GLY A 244 -13.23 24.13 -5.31
C GLY A 244 -13.20 25.13 -6.49
N ARG A 245 -12.15 25.94 -6.63
CA ARG A 245 -11.82 26.78 -7.82
C ARG A 245 -10.30 26.96 -7.88
N PRO A 246 -9.58 26.98 -9.03
CA PRO A 246 -9.93 26.74 -10.44
C PRO A 246 -9.41 25.38 -10.97
N SER A 247 -9.51 25.12 -12.28
CA SER A 247 -8.74 24.09 -13.00
C SER A 247 -7.23 24.33 -12.82
N PHE A 248 -6.42 23.26 -12.73
CA PHE A 248 -4.97 23.39 -12.59
C PHE A 248 -4.41 23.89 -13.93
N GLU A 249 -3.77 25.06 -13.93
CA GLU A 249 -3.20 25.69 -15.11
C GLU A 249 -1.67 25.49 -15.11
N GLY A 250 -1.24 24.28 -15.52
CA GLY A 250 0.17 23.90 -15.61
C GLY A 250 0.58 23.45 -17.00
N GLU A 251 1.89 23.37 -17.21
CA GLU A 251 2.48 22.75 -18.39
C GLU A 251 2.73 21.26 -18.14
N GLN A 252 2.82 20.47 -19.19
CA GLN A 252 3.14 19.05 -19.09
C GLN A 252 4.52 18.86 -18.44
N LEU A 253 4.61 17.99 -17.44
CA LEU A 253 5.88 17.67 -16.78
C LEU A 253 6.79 16.94 -17.78
N ASN A 254 8.00 17.46 -17.97
CA ASN A 254 9.02 16.83 -18.79
C ASN A 254 10.25 16.57 -17.91
N LEU A 255 10.58 15.30 -17.70
CA LEU A 255 11.74 14.88 -16.93
C LEU A 255 12.93 14.57 -17.87
N PRO A 256 14.18 14.86 -17.46
CA PRO A 256 14.54 15.59 -16.25
C PRO A 256 14.15 17.08 -16.33
N LEU A 257 13.72 17.66 -15.21
CA LEU A 257 13.29 19.07 -15.10
C LEU A 257 14.29 19.88 -14.28
N GLU A 258 14.83 20.95 -14.86
CA GLU A 258 15.63 21.94 -14.12
C GLU A 258 14.73 22.73 -13.17
N LEU A 259 15.04 22.66 -11.88
CA LEU A 259 14.31 23.34 -10.82
C LEU A 259 14.77 24.79 -10.73
N THR A 260 14.20 25.66 -11.57
CA THR A 260 14.64 27.06 -11.69
C THR A 260 13.99 28.01 -10.67
N GLY A 261 12.83 27.63 -10.11
CA GLY A 261 12.14 28.36 -9.06
C GLY A 261 12.34 27.70 -7.69
N LYS A 262 11.97 28.44 -6.64
CA LYS A 262 12.00 27.89 -5.26
C LYS A 262 10.83 26.95 -4.97
N GLU A 263 9.75 27.04 -5.73
CA GLU A 263 8.48 26.36 -5.44
C GLU A 263 7.84 25.87 -6.74
N LEU A 264 7.54 24.57 -6.79
CA LEU A 264 6.92 23.87 -7.92
C LEU A 264 5.66 23.15 -7.43
N LEU A 265 4.55 23.36 -8.11
CA LEU A 265 3.30 22.61 -7.88
C LEU A 265 3.19 21.53 -8.94
N LEU A 266 2.88 20.30 -8.50
CA LEU A 266 2.67 19.14 -9.37
C LEU A 266 1.24 18.64 -9.22
N TYR A 267 0.53 18.47 -10.34
CA TYR A 267 -0.81 17.92 -10.37
C TYR A 267 -0.81 16.53 -11.03
N PHE A 268 -1.30 15.55 -10.27
CA PHE A 268 -1.43 14.15 -10.66
C PHE A 268 -2.91 13.84 -10.93
N PRO A 269 -3.36 13.80 -12.19
CA PRO A 269 -4.76 13.54 -12.52
C PRO A 269 -5.14 12.07 -12.33
N VAL A 270 -6.29 11.82 -11.69
CA VAL A 270 -6.80 10.45 -11.50
C VAL A 270 -7.71 10.12 -12.68
N THR A 271 -7.16 9.33 -13.60
CA THR A 271 -7.83 8.91 -14.84
C THR A 271 -8.95 7.90 -14.56
N GLU A 272 -9.84 7.71 -15.53
CA GLU A 272 -10.88 6.67 -15.46
C GLU A 272 -10.26 5.27 -15.30
N ALA A 273 -9.17 4.96 -16.02
CA ALA A 273 -8.47 3.69 -15.88
C ALA A 273 -7.93 3.44 -14.45
N ILE A 274 -7.41 4.48 -13.79
CA ILE A 274 -6.97 4.39 -12.39
C ILE A 274 -8.17 4.15 -11.47
N ARG A 275 -9.27 4.87 -11.68
CA ARG A 275 -10.51 4.69 -10.89
C ARG A 275 -11.09 3.30 -11.07
N ASP A 276 -11.14 2.79 -12.30
CA ASP A 276 -11.69 1.46 -12.60
C ASP A 276 -10.81 0.35 -11.99
N ALA A 277 -9.49 0.52 -12.01
CA ALA A 277 -8.55 -0.45 -11.45
C ALA A 277 -8.56 -0.48 -9.92
N ILE A 278 -8.76 0.68 -9.26
CA ILE A 278 -8.78 0.80 -7.80
C ILE A 278 -10.20 0.59 -7.22
N GLY A 279 -11.24 0.86 -8.00
CA GLY A 279 -12.64 0.81 -7.61
C GLY A 279 -13.02 1.89 -6.58
N ASP A 280 -13.95 1.55 -5.68
CA ASP A 280 -14.42 2.43 -4.60
C ASP A 280 -13.40 2.59 -3.44
N GLY A 281 -12.18 2.11 -3.63
CA GLY A 281 -11.10 2.19 -2.64
C GLY A 281 -10.63 3.62 -2.39
N ARG A 282 -10.22 3.89 -1.15
CA ARG A 282 -9.41 5.08 -0.84
C ARG A 282 -7.95 4.73 -1.10
N TYR A 283 -7.26 5.53 -1.90
CA TYR A 283 -5.84 5.38 -2.17
C TYR A 283 -5.05 6.52 -1.54
N HIS A 284 -3.79 6.24 -1.26
CA HIS A 284 -2.86 7.22 -0.72
C HIS A 284 -1.73 7.40 -1.72
N LEU A 285 -1.52 8.64 -2.16
CA LEU A 285 -0.43 8.97 -3.08
C LEU A 285 0.78 9.43 -2.28
N MET A 286 1.87 8.67 -2.39
CA MET A 286 3.17 9.00 -1.80
C MET A 286 4.25 8.97 -2.89
N PRO A 287 4.33 10.00 -3.74
CA PRO A 287 5.41 10.10 -4.69
C PRO A 287 6.74 10.32 -3.96
N VAL A 288 7.79 9.61 -4.40
CA VAL A 288 9.18 9.87 -4.03
C VAL A 288 9.88 10.48 -5.24
N TYR A 289 10.65 11.53 -5.01
CA TYR A 289 11.31 12.31 -6.04
C TYR A 289 12.81 12.06 -5.96
N LYS A 290 13.42 11.72 -7.09
CA LYS A 290 14.87 11.66 -7.26
C LYS A 290 15.36 13.00 -7.77
N VAL A 291 16.23 13.65 -7.02
CA VAL A 291 16.74 14.99 -7.34
C VAL A 291 18.27 14.98 -7.36
N LEU A 292 18.84 15.66 -8.35
CA LEU A 292 20.27 15.88 -8.51
C LEU A 292 20.61 17.32 -8.10
N ASP A 293 21.59 17.51 -7.23
CA ASP A 293 22.08 18.83 -6.85
C ASP A 293 23.06 19.43 -7.89
N GLU A 294 23.51 20.67 -7.66
CA GLU A 294 24.47 21.35 -8.56
C GLU A 294 25.86 20.67 -8.62
N GLU A 295 26.19 19.85 -7.62
CA GLU A 295 27.45 19.11 -7.52
C GLU A 295 27.38 17.73 -8.19
N GLY A 296 26.19 17.33 -8.65
CA GLY A 296 25.93 16.02 -9.25
C GLY A 296 25.67 14.91 -8.22
N ARG A 297 25.33 15.26 -6.97
CA ARG A 297 24.92 14.31 -5.93
C ARG A 297 23.42 14.07 -6.02
N THR A 298 23.02 12.79 -5.93
CA THR A 298 21.62 12.38 -5.94
C THR A 298 21.09 12.32 -4.51
N TYR A 299 19.89 12.83 -4.29
CA TYR A 299 19.13 12.59 -3.06
C TYR A 299 17.66 12.34 -3.39
N TYR A 300 16.95 11.80 -2.40
CA TYR A 300 15.55 11.43 -2.51
C TYR A 300 14.73 12.26 -1.53
N THR A 301 13.61 12.82 -1.99
CA THR A 301 12.68 13.59 -1.15
C THR A 301 11.23 13.18 -1.41
N GLY A 302 10.34 13.47 -0.47
CA GLY A 302 8.95 13.02 -0.44
C GLY A 302 8.64 12.23 0.82
N PHE A 303 7.44 11.66 0.90
CA PHE A 303 7.15 10.64 1.91
C PHE A 303 7.71 9.32 1.37
N GLY A 304 8.92 8.95 1.79
CA GLY A 304 9.38 7.58 1.69
C GLY A 304 8.39 6.70 2.45
N GLY A 305 7.51 6.02 1.72
CA GLY A 305 6.57 5.06 2.29
C GLY A 305 7.34 3.85 2.81
N GLY A 306 7.82 3.93 4.05
CA GLY A 306 8.13 2.75 4.84
C GLY A 306 6.82 2.21 5.41
N GLY A 307 6.50 0.94 5.14
CA GLY A 307 5.44 0.21 5.84
C GLY A 307 5.79 0.07 7.32
N GLY A 308 5.33 1.02 8.13
CA GLY A 308 5.50 1.10 9.58
C GLY A 308 4.70 2.30 10.12
N PRO A 309 4.27 2.27 11.39
CA PRO A 309 3.04 2.95 11.81
C PRO A 309 3.23 4.47 11.93
N GLU A 310 2.59 5.20 11.04
CA GLU A 310 1.67 6.32 11.30
C GLU A 310 1.09 6.80 9.95
N GLY A 311 -0.16 6.42 9.63
CA GLY A 311 -0.90 6.98 8.47
C GLY A 311 -1.61 6.01 7.53
N ALA A 312 -1.61 4.69 7.79
CA ALA A 312 -2.31 3.71 6.97
C ALA A 312 -3.84 3.80 7.12
N GLU A 313 -4.49 4.73 6.41
CA GLU A 313 -5.93 4.62 6.09
C GLU A 313 -6.12 4.00 4.69
N GLN A 314 -6.31 2.68 4.63
CA GLN A 314 -7.04 2.02 3.54
C GLN A 314 -7.94 0.90 4.11
N VAL A 315 -9.26 1.11 4.25
CA VAL A 315 -10.22 0.03 4.60
C VAL A 315 -10.69 -0.58 3.28
N ILE A 316 -10.65 -1.90 3.25
CA ILE A 316 -11.00 -2.87 2.19
C ILE A 316 -12.53 -3.02 1.96
N LEU A 317 -12.91 -3.13 0.67
CA LEU A 317 -14.05 -3.76 -0.08
C LEU A 317 -15.46 -3.95 0.55
N PRO A 318 -16.58 -3.84 -0.24
CA PRO A 318 -17.14 -4.96 -1.05
C PRO A 318 -17.88 -4.52 -2.37
N GLU A 319 -18.47 -5.31 -3.29
CA GLU A 319 -18.90 -6.72 -3.43
C GLU A 319 -18.70 -7.25 -4.87
N LYS A 320 -18.54 -8.57 -5.02
CA LYS A 320 -18.84 -9.27 -6.27
C LYS A 320 -20.36 -9.19 -6.50
N GLU A 321 -20.81 -8.57 -7.59
CA GLU A 321 -22.20 -8.69 -8.02
C GLU A 321 -22.51 -10.19 -8.26
N GLU A 322 -23.47 -10.73 -7.51
CA GLU A 322 -24.10 -12.00 -7.85
C GLU A 322 -24.93 -11.81 -9.13
N GLU A 323 -24.65 -12.61 -10.18
CA GLU A 323 -25.65 -12.93 -11.21
C GLU A 323 -26.72 -13.91 -10.68
#